data_AF-A0A931VJC7-F1
#
_entry.id   AF-A0A931VJC7-F1
#
_cell.length_a   1.000
_cell.length_b   1.000
_cell.length_c   1.000
_cell.angle_alpha   90.00
_cell.angle_beta   90.00
_cell.angle_gamma   90.00
#
_symmetry.space_group_name_H-M   'P 1'
#
loop_
_entity.id
_entity.type
_entity.pdbx_description
1 polymer ?
#
loop_
_entity_poly.entity_id
_entity_poly.type
_entity_poly.pdbx_seq_one_letter_code
_entity_poly.pdbx_strand_id
1 'polypeptide(L)'
;MPVYYHFLSSKWAIEDLKKQRIKVGIIKELNDPFELLPYLRYKDKEKIKKYYKCRKKISKKYGFLFFSQTWEEPLLWSHYADKHKGIAIGFEILKERIFRVGYNNDLRIKFELTNNDEKNQNLFLELAKINMQNGHMKKNIA
;
A
#
# COMPACT_ATOMS: atom_id res chain seq x y z
N MET A 1 15.33 -16.45 -7.47
CA MET A 1 14.24 -15.50 -7.14
C MET A 1 14.86 -14.25 -6.54
N PRO A 2 14.40 -13.03 -6.86
CA PRO A 2 14.92 -11.82 -6.20
C PRO A 2 14.58 -11.81 -4.71
N VAL A 3 15.49 -11.28 -3.90
CA VAL A 3 15.30 -11.07 -2.45
C VAL A 3 14.79 -9.66 -2.22
N TYR A 4 13.78 -9.52 -1.36
CA TYR A 4 13.25 -8.22 -0.93
C TYR A 4 13.22 -8.14 0.58
N TYR A 5 13.37 -6.93 1.11
CA TYR A 5 13.62 -6.70 2.51
C TYR A 5 12.41 -6.07 3.20
N HIS A 6 12.01 -6.65 4.33
CA HIS A 6 11.00 -6.09 5.23
C HIS A 6 11.67 -5.61 6.51
N PHE A 7 11.55 -4.31 6.80
CA PHE A 7 12.21 -3.66 7.93
C PHE A 7 11.32 -3.66 9.16
N LEU A 8 11.89 -4.02 10.30
CA LEU A 8 11.19 -4.14 11.57
C LEU A 8 12.12 -3.75 12.72
N SER A 9 11.54 -3.25 13.81
CA SER A 9 12.26 -3.25 15.10
C SER A 9 12.68 -4.68 15.47
N SER A 10 13.80 -4.85 16.18
CA SER A 10 14.32 -6.17 16.55
C SER A 10 13.29 -7.03 17.31
N LYS A 11 12.49 -6.41 18.18
CA LYS A 11 11.41 -7.08 18.93
C LYS A 11 10.43 -7.78 17.98
N TRP A 12 9.90 -7.05 17.00
CA TRP A 12 8.91 -7.57 16.07
C TRP A 12 9.50 -8.56 15.09
N ALA A 13 10.71 -8.32 14.57
CA ALA A 13 11.40 -9.26 13.70
C ALA A 13 11.62 -10.63 14.38
N ILE A 14 12.10 -10.63 15.62
CA ILE A 14 12.31 -11.88 16.38
C ILE A 14 10.98 -12.59 16.63
N GLU A 15 9.92 -11.84 16.98
CA GLU A 15 8.60 -12.43 17.21
C GLU A 15 8.02 -13.05 15.93
N ASP A 16 8.13 -12.36 14.80
CA ASP A 16 7.66 -12.81 13.49
C ASP A 16 8.40 -14.08 13.04
N LEU A 17 9.73 -14.14 13.24
CA LEU A 17 10.53 -15.35 12.98
C LEU A 17 10.13 -16.52 13.90
N LYS A 18 10.00 -16.28 15.21
CA LYS A 18 9.62 -17.33 16.18
C LYS A 18 8.24 -17.91 15.91
N LYS A 19 7.30 -17.07 15.50
CA LYS A 19 5.90 -17.45 15.25
C LYS A 19 5.62 -17.80 13.79
N GLN A 20 6.63 -17.71 12.91
CA GLN A 20 6.51 -17.94 11.47
C GLN A 20 5.35 -17.14 10.84
N ARG A 21 5.20 -15.88 11.25
CA ARG A 21 4.14 -15.00 10.78
C ARG A 21 4.70 -13.62 10.51
N ILE A 22 4.05 -12.86 9.65
CA ILE A 22 4.39 -11.45 9.41
C ILE A 22 3.15 -10.62 9.73
N LYS A 23 3.33 -9.48 10.40
CA LYS A 23 2.22 -8.54 10.57
C LYS A 23 1.82 -7.95 9.22
N VAL A 24 0.55 -8.12 8.85
CA VAL A 24 -0.04 -7.48 7.68
C VAL A 24 -0.55 -6.08 8.06
N GLY A 25 -0.17 -5.06 7.29
CA GLY A 25 -0.72 -3.72 7.42
C GLY A 25 -2.15 -3.66 6.86
N ILE A 26 -3.05 -2.93 7.50
CA ILE A 26 -4.43 -2.77 7.02
C ILE A 26 -4.68 -1.33 6.56
N ILE A 27 -5.57 -1.14 5.59
CA ILE A 27 -5.93 0.19 5.03
C ILE A 27 -6.34 1.20 6.12
N LYS A 28 -6.87 0.73 7.25
CA LYS A 28 -7.27 1.56 8.38
C LYS A 28 -6.08 2.13 9.18
N GLU A 29 -4.93 1.47 9.14
CA GLU A 29 -3.73 1.79 9.94
C GLU A 29 -2.64 2.49 9.09
N LEU A 30 -2.97 2.96 7.89
CA LEU A 30 -2.03 3.73 7.07
C LEU A 30 -1.65 5.05 7.75
N ASN A 31 -0.41 5.46 7.56
CA ASN A 31 0.20 6.63 8.20
C ASN A 31 -0.36 7.95 7.65
N ASP A 32 -0.78 7.99 6.38
CA ASP A 32 -1.44 9.14 5.80
C ASP A 32 -2.98 8.99 5.89
N PRO A 33 -3.69 9.91 6.56
CA PRO A 33 -5.15 9.87 6.68
C PRO A 33 -5.87 9.96 5.34
N PHE A 34 -5.23 10.55 4.32
CA PHE A 34 -5.74 10.70 2.96
C PHE A 34 -5.32 9.56 2.02
N GLU A 35 -4.53 8.60 2.50
CA GLU A 35 -4.09 7.51 1.66
C GLU A 35 -5.27 6.63 1.23
N LEU A 36 -5.31 6.36 -0.08
CA LEU A 36 -6.44 5.70 -0.75
C LEU A 36 -7.78 6.40 -0.48
N LEU A 37 -7.77 7.73 -0.31
CA LEU A 37 -8.95 8.57 -0.36
C LEU A 37 -8.96 9.41 -1.63
N PRO A 38 -10.04 9.37 -2.42
CA PRO A 38 -10.24 10.30 -3.51
C PRO A 38 -10.55 11.68 -2.92
N TYR A 39 -10.29 12.70 -3.72
CA TYR A 39 -10.84 14.02 -3.43
C TYR A 39 -12.36 13.98 -3.55
N LEU A 40 -13.05 14.14 -2.41
CA LEU A 40 -14.52 14.17 -2.34
C LEU A 40 -14.97 15.60 -2.01
N ARG A 41 -15.84 16.16 -2.85
CA ARG A 41 -16.44 17.47 -2.57
C ARG A 41 -17.30 17.35 -1.31
N TYR A 42 -17.06 18.23 -0.34
CA TYR A 42 -17.71 18.20 0.99
C TYR A 42 -19.25 18.21 0.94
N LYS A 43 -19.85 18.80 -0.11
CA LYS A 43 -21.29 18.90 -0.28
C LYS A 43 -21.98 17.56 -0.61
N ASP A 44 -21.23 16.55 -1.05
CA ASP A 44 -21.79 15.26 -1.48
C ASP A 44 -21.69 14.18 -0.38
N LYS A 45 -22.49 14.34 0.68
CA LYS A 45 -22.48 13.46 1.87
C LYS A 45 -22.80 12.00 1.52
N GLU A 46 -23.69 11.77 0.56
CA GLU A 46 -24.09 10.43 0.12
C GLU A 46 -22.92 9.70 -0.56
N LYS A 47 -22.21 10.37 -1.49
CA LYS A 47 -21.02 9.80 -2.14
C LYS A 47 -19.91 9.51 -1.13
N ILE A 48 -19.70 10.41 -0.16
CA ILE A 48 -18.76 10.21 0.94
C ILE A 48 -19.09 8.94 1.73
N LYS A 49 -20.35 8.80 2.17
CA LYS A 49 -20.80 7.63 2.94
C LYS A 49 -20.64 6.33 2.16
N LYS A 50 -21.01 6.31 0.87
CA LYS A 50 -20.85 5.16 -0.02
C LYS A 50 -19.37 4.76 -0.16
N TYR A 51 -18.47 5.74 -0.33
CA TYR A 51 -17.05 5.48 -0.45
C TYR A 51 -16.46 4.87 0.84
N TYR A 52 -16.73 5.47 2.00
CA TYR A 52 -16.26 4.93 3.28
C TYR A 52 -16.81 3.52 3.57
N LYS A 53 -18.05 3.23 3.18
CA LYS A 53 -18.61 1.87 3.26
C LYS A 53 -17.78 0.89 2.41
N CYS A 54 -17.43 1.27 1.18
CA CYS A 54 -16.58 0.45 0.30
C CYS A 54 -15.18 0.28 0.88
N ARG A 55 -14.51 1.36 1.29
CA ARG A 55 -13.17 1.33 1.92
C ARG A 55 -13.15 0.41 3.14
N LYS A 56 -14.17 0.48 4.00
CA LYS A 56 -14.29 -0.39 5.18
C LYS A 56 -14.42 -1.87 4.81
N LYS A 57 -15.15 -2.21 3.74
CA LYS A 57 -15.26 -3.59 3.24
C LYS A 57 -13.93 -4.08 2.68
N ILE A 58 -13.27 -3.29 1.85
CA ILE A 58 -11.94 -3.63 1.30
C ILE A 58 -10.92 -3.84 2.43
N SER A 59 -10.88 -2.94 3.42
CA SER A 59 -9.96 -3.04 4.56
C SER A 59 -10.13 -4.30 5.42
N LYS A 60 -11.28 -4.98 5.34
CA LYS A 60 -11.49 -6.27 6.02
C LYS A 60 -11.00 -7.46 5.20
N LYS A 61 -10.89 -7.30 3.88
CA LYS A 61 -10.56 -8.39 2.94
C LYS A 61 -9.10 -8.34 2.48
N TYR A 62 -8.51 -7.15 2.43
CA TYR A 62 -7.17 -6.91 1.91
C TYR A 62 -6.30 -6.20 2.94
N GLY A 63 -5.01 -6.52 2.91
CA GLY A 63 -3.96 -5.81 3.63
C GLY A 63 -2.71 -5.71 2.76
N PHE A 64 -1.68 -5.09 3.31
CA PHE A 64 -0.44 -4.76 2.62
C PHE A 64 0.77 -5.34 3.36
N LEU A 65 1.75 -5.73 2.57
CA LEU A 65 3.11 -5.98 2.99
C LEU A 65 4.00 -5.09 2.14
N PHE A 66 4.88 -4.35 2.79
CA PHE A 66 5.81 -3.45 2.11
C PHE A 66 7.21 -4.05 2.18
N PHE A 67 7.84 -4.13 1.02
CA PHE A 67 9.20 -4.63 0.87
C PHE A 67 10.03 -3.63 0.07
N SER A 68 11.33 -3.64 0.34
CA SER A 68 12.34 -2.89 -0.42
C SER A 68 13.20 -3.82 -1.26
N GLN A 69 13.73 -3.31 -2.37
CA GLN A 69 14.76 -4.01 -3.15
C GLN A 69 16.14 -3.96 -2.48
N THR A 70 16.36 -3.02 -1.56
CA THR A 70 17.62 -2.86 -0.83
C THR A 70 17.37 -2.75 0.67
N TRP A 71 18.27 -3.30 1.48
CA TRP A 71 18.30 -3.14 2.92
C TRP A 71 19.09 -1.88 3.36
N GLU A 72 19.73 -1.17 2.43
CA GLU A 72 20.64 -0.06 2.76
C GLU A 72 19.94 1.30 2.87
N GLU A 73 18.66 1.39 2.52
CA GLU A 73 17.92 2.66 2.47
C GLU A 73 17.70 3.29 3.86
N PRO A 74 18.41 4.39 4.21
CA PRO A 74 18.36 4.96 5.57
C PRO A 74 16.99 5.49 5.95
N LEU A 75 16.20 5.94 4.97
CA LEU A 75 14.85 6.43 5.21
C LEU A 75 13.92 5.31 5.72
N LEU A 76 14.02 4.11 5.15
CA LEU A 76 13.23 2.95 5.59
C LEU A 76 13.65 2.48 6.98
N TRP A 77 14.94 2.51 7.28
CA TRP A 77 15.47 2.30 8.62
C TRP A 77 14.96 3.31 9.65
N SER A 78 14.77 4.57 9.26
CA SER A 78 14.19 5.60 10.14
C SER A 78 12.71 5.36 10.41
N HIS A 79 11.93 5.04 9.37
CA HIS A 79 10.47 5.00 9.45
C HIS A 79 9.89 3.66 9.91
N TYR A 80 10.46 2.53 9.48
CA TYR A 80 9.87 1.21 9.67
C TYR A 80 10.63 0.32 10.65
N ALA A 81 11.91 0.62 10.90
CA ALA A 81 12.67 0.00 11.97
C ALA A 81 12.51 0.79 13.28
N ASP A 82 13.47 0.66 14.20
CA ASP A 82 13.53 1.39 15.46
C ASP A 82 14.56 2.53 15.38
N LYS A 83 14.23 3.57 14.60
CA LYS A 83 15.05 4.79 14.41
C LYS A 83 16.51 4.46 14.04
N HIS A 84 16.70 3.83 12.88
CA HIS A 84 18.01 3.36 12.39
C HIS A 84 18.60 2.12 13.06
N LYS A 85 17.83 1.42 13.90
CA LYS A 85 18.21 0.13 14.49
C LYS A 85 17.11 -0.89 14.24
N GLY A 86 17.45 -2.17 14.16
CA GLY A 86 16.45 -3.22 13.95
C GLY A 86 16.97 -4.36 13.10
N ILE A 87 16.05 -5.01 12.40
CA ILE A 87 16.34 -6.15 11.52
C ILE A 87 15.59 -5.97 10.21
N ALA A 88 16.27 -6.24 9.10
CA ALA A 88 15.67 -6.39 7.79
C ALA A 88 15.59 -7.88 7.45
N ILE A 89 14.38 -8.42 7.29
CA ILE A 89 14.17 -9.83 6.91
C ILE A 89 14.09 -9.91 5.38
N GLY A 90 14.95 -10.72 4.78
CA GLY A 90 14.96 -11.00 3.34
C GLY A 90 13.97 -12.08 2.96
N PHE A 91 13.16 -11.84 1.94
CA PHE A 91 12.20 -12.78 1.38
C PHE A 91 12.49 -13.02 -0.10
N GLU A 92 12.60 -14.29 -0.48
CA GLU A 92 12.63 -14.67 -1.88
C GLU A 92 11.21 -14.64 -2.44
N ILE A 93 10.93 -13.70 -3.35
CA ILE A 93 9.58 -13.49 -3.88
C ILE A 93 9.62 -13.55 -5.41
N LEU A 94 8.67 -14.27 -6.00
CA LEU A 94 8.45 -14.29 -7.44
C LEU A 94 8.10 -12.89 -7.94
N LYS A 95 8.74 -12.44 -9.03
CA LYS A 95 8.56 -11.07 -9.56
C LYS A 95 7.10 -10.78 -9.89
N GLU A 96 6.37 -11.79 -10.35
CA GLU A 96 4.96 -11.72 -10.74
C GLU A 96 4.03 -11.52 -9.53
N ARG A 97 4.50 -11.80 -8.32
CA ARG A 97 3.78 -11.59 -7.06
C ARG A 97 4.07 -10.25 -6.41
N ILE A 98 4.91 -9.42 -7.04
CA ILE A 98 5.28 -8.11 -6.52
C ILE A 98 4.57 -7.02 -7.30
N PHE A 99 3.94 -6.15 -6.53
CA PHE A 99 3.38 -4.92 -7.02
C PHE A 99 4.40 -3.80 -6.78
N ARG A 100 5.08 -3.33 -7.84
CA ARG A 100 6.02 -2.21 -7.73
C ARG A 100 5.24 -0.92 -7.49
N VAL A 101 5.55 -0.24 -6.39
CA VAL A 101 4.98 1.07 -6.09
C VAL A 101 5.81 2.16 -6.77
N GLY A 102 5.14 3.07 -7.45
CA GLY A 102 5.70 4.26 -8.06
C GLY A 102 4.72 5.41 -7.94
N TYR A 103 5.19 6.55 -7.48
CA TYR A 103 4.36 7.74 -7.23
C TYR A 103 4.40 8.67 -8.44
N ASN A 104 3.22 9.10 -8.89
CA ASN A 104 3.07 10.10 -9.94
C ASN A 104 2.11 11.18 -9.47
N ASN A 105 2.54 12.44 -9.55
CA ASN A 105 1.82 13.57 -9.00
C ASN A 105 0.69 14.09 -9.92
N ASP A 106 0.60 13.59 -11.16
CA ASP A 106 -0.29 14.15 -12.19
C ASP A 106 -1.61 13.37 -12.37
N LEU A 107 -1.91 12.40 -11.50
CA LEU A 107 -3.09 11.56 -11.66
C LEU A 107 -4.34 12.19 -11.04
N ARG A 108 -5.25 12.66 -11.89
CA ARG A 108 -6.59 13.12 -11.49
C ARG A 108 -7.65 12.34 -12.26
N ILE A 109 -7.98 11.14 -11.77
CA ILE A 109 -9.01 10.29 -12.37
C ILE A 109 -10.37 10.63 -11.77
N LYS A 110 -11.31 11.02 -12.62
CA LYS A 110 -12.72 11.17 -12.24
C LYS A 110 -13.41 9.81 -12.33
N PHE A 111 -14.23 9.49 -11.34
CA PHE A 111 -15.02 8.26 -11.31
C PHE A 111 -16.35 8.47 -10.59
N GLU A 112 -17.26 7.54 -10.81
CA GLU A 112 -18.57 7.49 -10.18
C GLU A 112 -18.80 6.15 -9.49
N LEU A 113 -19.52 6.18 -8.37
CA LEU A 113 -19.92 4.98 -7.66
C LEU A 113 -21.28 4.53 -8.18
N THR A 114 -21.43 3.23 -8.41
CA THR A 114 -22.69 2.60 -8.80
C THR A 114 -23.51 2.18 -7.58
N ASN A 115 -24.71 1.64 -7.80
CA ASN A 115 -25.49 1.01 -6.72
C ASN A 115 -25.04 -0.43 -6.41
N ASN A 116 -24.10 -0.99 -7.19
CA ASN A 116 -23.58 -2.33 -6.98
C ASN A 116 -22.30 -2.28 -6.13
N ASP A 117 -22.38 -2.86 -4.92
CA ASP A 117 -21.30 -2.87 -3.94
C ASP A 117 -20.04 -3.62 -4.41
N GLU A 118 -20.17 -4.64 -5.26
CA GLU A 118 -19.03 -5.41 -5.80
C GLU A 118 -18.30 -4.63 -6.89
N LYS A 119 -19.04 -4.02 -7.82
CA LYS A 119 -18.45 -3.12 -8.84
C LYS A 119 -17.66 -1.99 -8.20
N ASN A 120 -18.20 -1.38 -7.14
CA ASN A 120 -17.52 -0.31 -6.43
C ASN A 120 -16.25 -0.77 -5.69
N GLN A 121 -16.24 -2.02 -5.19
CA GLN A 121 -15.06 -2.62 -4.57
C GLN A 121 -13.96 -2.87 -5.60
N ASN A 122 -14.31 -3.42 -6.77
CA ASN A 122 -13.37 -3.63 -7.86
C ASN A 122 -12.79 -2.31 -8.37
N LEU A 123 -13.64 -1.29 -8.53
CA LEU A 123 -13.21 0.07 -8.89
C LEU A 123 -12.23 0.66 -7.85
N PHE A 124 -12.51 0.47 -6.55
CA PHE A 124 -11.57 0.90 -5.49
C PHE A 124 -10.21 0.24 -5.66
N LEU A 125 -10.17 -1.08 -5.87
CA LEU A 125 -8.92 -1.83 -6.03
C LEU A 125 -8.16 -1.39 -7.29
N GLU A 126 -8.86 -1.12 -8.37
CA GLU A 126 -8.28 -0.61 -9.61
C GLU A 126 -7.67 0.78 -9.40
N LEU A 127 -8.40 1.70 -8.79
CA LEU A 127 -7.89 3.05 -8.48
C LEU A 127 -6.70 3.00 -7.51
N ALA A 128 -6.73 2.11 -6.52
CA ALA A 128 -5.62 1.90 -5.59
C ALA A 128 -4.37 1.40 -6.33
N LYS A 129 -4.53 0.43 -7.24
CA LYS A 129 -3.44 -0.04 -8.09
C LYS A 129 -2.89 1.11 -8.94
N ILE A 130 -3.75 1.86 -9.64
CA ILE A 130 -3.32 2.98 -10.49
C ILE A 130 -2.54 4.03 -9.68
N ASN A 131 -3.03 4.40 -8.50
CA ASN A 131 -2.36 5.35 -7.61
C ASN A 131 -0.95 4.85 -7.22
N MET A 132 -0.81 3.54 -7.01
CA MET A 132 0.45 2.93 -6.64
C MET A 132 1.35 2.57 -7.84
N GLN A 133 0.87 2.47 -9.09
CA GLN A 133 1.67 1.93 -10.21
C GLN A 133 2.42 2.98 -11.04
N ASN A 134 1.96 4.21 -11.05
CA ASN A 134 2.24 5.14 -12.16
C ASN A 134 3.59 5.88 -12.10
N GLY A 135 4.54 5.44 -11.28
CA GLY A 135 5.91 5.97 -11.24
C GLY A 135 6.86 5.45 -12.34
N HIS A 136 6.40 4.65 -13.32
CA HIS A 136 7.24 4.21 -14.43
C HIS A 136 6.48 4.14 -15.77
N MET A 137 6.21 5.30 -16.39
CA MET A 137 6.36 5.40 -17.84
C MET A 137 7.74 6.00 -18.12
N LYS A 138 8.59 5.19 -18.76
CA LYS A 138 9.94 5.52 -19.22
C LYS A 138 9.96 6.89 -19.90
N LYS A 139 10.84 7.80 -19.47
CA LYS A 139 11.46 8.77 -20.39
C LYS A 139 12.39 7.97 -21.30
N ASN A 140 11.85 7.41 -22.38
CA ASN A 140 12.62 7.22 -23.60
C ASN A 140 12.45 8.52 -24.37
N ILE A 141 13.31 9.49 -24.09
CA ILE A 141 13.55 10.61 -24.99
C ILE A 141 14.97 10.38 -25.48
N ALA A 142 15.08 10.10 -26.78
CA ALA A 142 16.32 10.16 -27.52
C ALA A 142 16.85 11.61 -27.51
#